data_AF-A0A2N2DGR4-F1
#
_entry.id   AF-A0A2N2DGR4-F1
#
_cell.length_a   1.000
_cell.length_b   1.000
_cell.length_c   1.000
_cell.angle_alpha   90.00
_cell.angle_beta   90.00
_cell.angle_gamma   90.00
#
_symmetry.space_group_name_H-M   'P 1'
#
loop_
_entity.id
_entity.type
_entity.pdbx_description
1 polymer ?
#
loop_
_entity_poly.entity_id
_entity_poly.type
_entity_poly.pdbx_seq_one_letter_code
_entity_poly.pdbx_strand_id
1 'polypeptide(L)'
;MVPKKKKRKKPLTPIDKFKIEAAKELGLWEKVKQIGWARLTAAESGQIGGHMTRKMKEKNLNNLTEYQEMRLKRKRGKRVE
;
A
#
# COMPACT_ATOMS: atom_id res chain seq x y z
N MET A 1 -30.53 8.72 -6.52
CA MET A 1 -29.46 8.70 -5.48
C MET A 1 -28.82 7.31 -5.44
N VAL A 2 -27.53 7.18 -5.77
CA VAL A 2 -26.84 5.87 -5.75
C VAL A 2 -26.37 5.56 -4.32
N PRO A 3 -26.78 4.45 -3.69
CA PRO A 3 -26.40 4.16 -2.31
C PRO A 3 -24.91 3.78 -2.27
N LYS A 4 -24.10 4.59 -1.56
CA LYS A 4 -22.67 4.29 -1.36
C LYS A 4 -22.55 3.00 -0.52
N LYS A 5 -22.19 1.90 -1.19
CA LYS A 5 -21.93 0.58 -0.59
C LYS A 5 -21.00 0.71 0.63
N LYS A 6 -21.55 0.46 1.84
CA LYS A 6 -20.80 0.24 3.09
C LYS A 6 -19.91 -0.99 2.90
N LYS A 7 -18.64 -0.78 2.52
CA LYS A 7 -17.66 -1.86 2.46
C LYS A 7 -17.34 -2.30 3.88
N ARG A 8 -17.67 -3.57 4.19
CA ARG A 8 -17.40 -4.27 5.44
C ARG A 8 -15.97 -3.96 5.92
N LYS A 9 -15.84 -3.50 7.17
CA LYS A 9 -14.57 -3.18 7.82
C LYS A 9 -13.78 -4.47 8.00
N LYS A 10 -12.97 -4.82 7.01
CA LYS A 10 -11.87 -5.79 7.21
C LYS A 10 -10.92 -5.16 8.24
N PRO A 11 -10.29 -5.94 9.14
CA PRO A 11 -9.32 -5.40 10.06
C PRO A 11 -8.24 -4.67 9.24
N LEU A 12 -8.16 -3.35 9.41
CA LEU A 12 -7.18 -2.51 8.72
C LEU A 12 -5.82 -2.97 9.18
N THR A 13 -5.13 -3.71 8.31
CA THR A 13 -3.77 -4.12 8.59
C THR A 13 -2.90 -2.88 8.75
N PRO A 14 -1.82 -2.93 9.54
CA PRO A 14 -0.91 -1.79 9.68
C PRO A 14 -0.43 -1.28 8.31
N ILE A 15 -0.29 -2.16 7.32
CA ILE A 15 0.07 -1.80 5.94
C ILE A 15 -0.96 -0.88 5.27
N ASP A 16 -2.25 -1.10 5.50
CA ASP A 16 -3.30 -0.28 4.89
C ASP A 16 -3.28 1.14 5.45
N LYS A 17 -3.00 1.28 6.75
CA LYS A 17 -2.82 2.60 7.38
C LYS A 17 -1.63 3.33 6.78
N PHE A 18 -0.48 2.66 6.62
CA PHE A 18 0.71 3.25 5.99
C PHE A 18 0.47 3.69 4.54
N LYS A 19 -0.25 2.88 3.74
CA LYS A 19 -0.61 3.26 2.36
C LYS A 19 -1.48 4.50 2.32
N ILE A 20 -2.47 4.59 3.22
CA ILE A 20 -3.37 5.74 3.32
C ILE A 20 -2.58 6.99 3.74
N GLU A 21 -1.69 6.85 4.72
CA GLU A 21 -0.85 7.96 5.20
C GLU A 21 0.09 8.47 4.10
N ALA A 22 0.78 7.56 3.41
CA ALA A 22 1.64 7.91 2.28
C ALA A 22 0.87 8.56 1.12
N ALA A 23 -0.32 8.04 0.80
CA ALA A 23 -1.18 8.67 -0.21
C ALA A 23 -1.66 10.06 0.19
N LYS A 24 -1.92 10.29 1.49
CA LYS A 24 -2.30 11.62 2.00
C LYS A 24 -1.15 12.60 1.94
N GLU A 25 0.06 12.18 2.35
CA GLU A 25 1.26 13.04 2.27
C GLU A 25 1.62 13.41 0.84
N LEU A 26 1.42 12.48 -0.11
CA LEU A 26 1.68 12.74 -1.53
C LEU A 26 0.53 13.48 -2.24
N GLY A 27 -0.56 13.82 -1.54
CA GLY A 27 -1.76 14.43 -2.15
C GLY A 27 -2.56 13.50 -3.09
N LEU A 28 -2.13 12.24 -3.24
CA LEU A 28 -2.77 11.25 -4.11
C LEU A 28 -4.02 10.64 -3.48
N TRP A 29 -4.26 10.85 -2.18
CA TRP A 29 -5.40 10.29 -1.45
C TRP A 29 -6.75 10.71 -2.03
N GLU A 30 -6.89 11.97 -2.43
CA GLU A 30 -8.13 12.45 -3.04
C GLU A 30 -8.41 11.72 -4.35
N LYS A 31 -7.38 11.54 -5.17
CA LYS A 31 -7.46 10.78 -6.41
C LYS A 31 -7.81 9.32 -6.13
N VAL A 32 -7.12 8.66 -5.20
CA VAL A 32 -7.44 7.29 -4.76
C VAL A 32 -8.90 7.17 -4.31
N LYS A 33 -9.42 8.15 -3.58
CA LYS A 33 -10.81 8.16 -3.10
C LYS A 33 -11.82 8.30 -4.24
N GLN A 34 -11.46 9.04 -5.30
CA GLN A 34 -12.30 9.25 -6.48
C GLN A 34 -12.24 8.06 -7.45
N ILE A 35 -11.04 7.64 -7.88
CA ILE A 35 -10.86 6.63 -8.94
C ILE A 35 -10.58 5.22 -8.39
N GLY A 36 -10.13 5.11 -7.15
CA GLY A 36 -9.72 3.85 -6.52
C GLY A 36 -8.27 3.48 -6.82
N TRP A 37 -7.68 2.65 -5.94
CA TRP A 37 -6.30 2.16 -6.08
C TRP A 37 -6.01 1.45 -7.41
N ALA A 38 -7.01 0.76 -7.98
CA ALA A 38 -6.86 0.01 -9.23
C ALA A 38 -6.73 0.89 -10.48
N ARG A 39 -7.10 2.18 -10.39
CA ARG A 39 -7.06 3.13 -11.51
C ARG A 39 -5.93 4.15 -11.38
N LEU A 40 -5.09 4.03 -10.36
CA LEU A 40 -3.86 4.82 -10.26
C LEU A 40 -2.86 4.38 -11.31
N THR A 41 -2.05 5.31 -11.78
CA THR A 41 -0.94 5.00 -12.67
C THR A 41 0.17 4.25 -11.92
N ALA A 42 1.03 3.55 -12.67
CA ALA A 42 2.21 2.90 -12.12
C ALA A 42 3.15 3.91 -11.42
N ALA A 43 3.25 5.14 -11.95
CA ALA A 43 4.01 6.21 -11.34
C ALA A 43 3.45 6.61 -9.96
N GLU A 44 2.14 6.87 -9.86
CA GLU A 44 1.51 7.29 -8.61
C GLU A 44 1.53 6.20 -7.54
N SER A 45 1.16 4.97 -7.93
CA SER A 45 1.24 3.82 -7.02
C SER A 45 2.68 3.51 -6.61
N GLY A 46 3.65 3.73 -7.51
CA GLY A 46 5.08 3.64 -7.25
C GLY A 46 5.59 4.70 -6.28
N GLN A 47 5.13 5.95 -6.41
CA GLN A 47 5.45 7.04 -5.48
C GLN A 47 4.93 6.73 -4.08
N ILE A 48 3.70 6.25 -3.94
CA ILE A 48 3.13 5.85 -2.64
C ILE A 48 3.94 4.70 -2.02
N GLY A 49 4.30 3.69 -2.81
CA GLY A 49 5.14 2.57 -2.34
C GLY A 49 6.57 2.99 -1.97
N GLY A 50 7.17 3.89 -2.75
CA GLY A 50 8.50 4.44 -2.50
C GLY A 50 8.54 5.30 -1.24
N HIS A 51 7.56 6.19 -1.08
CA HIS A 51 7.41 7.04 0.12
C HIS A 51 7.23 6.21 1.38
N MET A 52 6.38 5.18 1.32
CA MET A 52 6.22 4.23 2.42
C MET A 52 7.55 3.54 2.77
N THR A 53 8.30 3.09 1.77
CA THR A 53 9.60 2.40 1.95
C THR A 53 10.65 3.34 2.54
N ARG A 54 10.71 4.59 2.05
CA ARG A 54 11.65 5.61 2.53
C ARG A 54 11.37 5.97 4.00
N LYS A 55 10.11 6.24 4.34
CA LYS A 55 9.68 6.56 5.71
C LYS A 55 9.93 5.41 6.69
N MET A 56 9.78 4.17 6.25
CA MET A 56 10.11 2.98 7.05
C MET A 56 11.63 2.83 7.27
N LYS A 57 12.44 3.12 6.24
CA LYS A 57 13.91 3.10 6.32
C LYS A 57 14.44 4.20 7.25
N GLU A 58 13.89 5.40 7.16
CA GLU A 58 14.27 6.55 8.01
C GLU A 58 13.92 6.33 9.48
N LYS A 59 12.79 5.66 9.77
CA LYS A 59 12.38 5.35 11.14
C LYS A 59 13.10 4.15 11.76
N ASN A 60 14.10 3.55 11.10
CA ASN A 60 14.78 2.32 11.55
C ASN A 60 13.78 1.23 12.01
N LEU A 61 12.61 1.18 11.35
CA LEU A 61 11.60 0.17 11.64
C LEU A 61 12.10 -1.14 11.03
N ASN A 62 12.84 -1.91 11.83
CA ASN A 62 13.28 -3.28 11.54
C ASN A 62 12.11 -4.23 11.17
N ASN A 63 10.85 -3.78 11.24
CA ASN A 63 9.66 -4.49 10.77
C ASN A 63 9.58 -4.61 9.23
N LEU A 64 10.53 -4.02 8.49
CA LEU A 64 10.64 -4.16 7.03
C LEU A 64 11.17 -5.54 6.61
N THR A 65 11.99 -6.21 7.43
CA THR A 65 12.44 -7.58 7.16
C THR A 65 11.23 -8.49 7.01
N GLU A 66 10.23 -8.38 7.89
CA GLU A 66 9.04 -9.23 7.81
C GLU A 66 8.18 -8.95 6.56
N TYR A 67 8.03 -7.69 6.12
CA TYR A 67 7.27 -7.36 4.91
C TYR A 67 8.02 -7.67 3.61
N GLN A 68 9.34 -7.43 3.58
CA GLN A 68 10.21 -7.81 2.46
C GLN A 68 10.35 -9.33 2.37
N GLU A 69 10.54 -10.03 3.48
CA GLU A 69 10.54 -11.50 3.55
C GLU A 69 9.18 -12.07 3.14
N MET A 70 8.05 -11.48 3.58
CA MET A 70 6.71 -11.92 3.15
C MET A 70 6.52 -11.75 1.63
N ARG A 71 7.05 -10.68 1.04
CA ARG A 71 7.04 -10.46 -0.42
C ARG A 71 8.02 -11.38 -1.16
N LEU A 72 9.20 -11.65 -0.60
CA LEU A 72 10.21 -12.57 -1.16
C LEU A 72 9.78 -14.04 -1.05
N LYS A 73 9.15 -14.47 0.05
CA LYS A 73 8.61 -15.82 0.23
C LYS A 73 7.53 -16.14 -0.82
N ARG A 74 6.71 -15.16 -1.20
CA ARG A 74 5.76 -15.28 -2.33
C ARG A 74 6.43 -15.38 -3.70
N LYS A 75 7.64 -14.82 -3.89
CA LYS A 75 8.43 -14.97 -5.13
C LYS A 75 9.20 -16.30 -5.18
N ARG A 76 9.62 -16.86 -4.04
CA ARG A 76 10.35 -18.14 -3.99
C ARG A 76 9.48 -19.39 -4.23
N GLY A 77 8.14 -19.26 -4.14
CA GLY A 77 7.20 -20.35 -4.47
C GLY A 77 6.83 -20.51 -5.96
N LYS A 78 7.44 -19.72 -6.86
CA LYS A 78 7.36 -19.93 -8.32
C LYS A 78 8.75 -20.29 -8.85
N ARG A 79 9.22 -21.47 -8.48
CA ARG A 79 10.13 -22.25 -9.32
C ARG A 79 9.49 -23.64 -9.37
N VAL A 80 8.50 -23.76 -10.25
CA VAL A 80 8.06 -25.06 -10.78
C VAL A 80 9.00 -25.33 -11.93
N GLU A 81 10.03 -26.11 -11.66
CA GLU A 81 10.70 -27.02 -12.59
C GLU A 81 11.41 -28.07 -11.73
#